data_AF-A0A8K0GL68-F1
#
_entry.id   AF-A0A8K0GL68-F1
#
_cell.length_a   1.000
_cell.length_b   1.000
_cell.length_c   1.000
_cell.angle_alpha   90.00
_cell.angle_beta   90.00
_cell.angle_gamma   90.00
#
_symmetry.space_group_name_H-M   'P 1'
#
loop_
_entity.id
_entity.type
_entity.pdbx_description
1 polymer ?
#
loop_
_entity_poly.entity_id
_entity_poly.type
_entity_poly.pdbx_seq_one_letter_code
_entity_poly.pdbx_strand_id
1 'polypeptide(L)'
;MNSTHHFYDKTMVLVPPPPPRFTLNEWYLNNRLRYRTCLDQQQLADKILAECQRGKDEINEITVMNKREVDHKLEEKIKDVEFNKNEILKQRKEVCIEIDNLVTYNERIMDAMSSLKESALKISRKCIVFREGRVGIDLCHDDVERELLKEAETIEGAQKLLRRTLEQANEQVRRLRSTIYFIDRDLEDKDNVLKIDGYNLSLNETSLNLSMYHGFAPLDPSNITAEEWEHFTRQNIERAAKEITSARSLRAYVDTLLKQVIEDLWHQYHTVNEAFRRRIEETKEAKTKLEIQHSEITRQANEMIRNINELQKTLAEKEGFMALAHTRLGNRCQRPGMELCRDLVETNLVNEVRELRENCNMIQQLLAEAQASLRYLLKTQIQLEEDVNVKTNTLKIDEVDCMTLRQSMDYHAY
;
A
#
# COMPACT_ATOMS: atom_id res chain seq x y z
N MET A 1 103.91 -116.29 -51.17
CA MET A 1 103.49 -117.47 -51.95
C MET A 1 101.99 -117.62 -51.80
N ASN A 2 101.30 -117.78 -52.93
CA ASN A 2 99.87 -118.05 -53.03
C ASN A 2 99.42 -119.19 -52.10
N SER A 3 98.17 -119.12 -51.64
CA SER A 3 97.22 -120.18 -51.93
C SER A 3 95.76 -119.74 -51.76
N THR A 4 94.97 -120.25 -52.68
CA THR A 4 93.62 -119.86 -53.08
C THR A 4 92.51 -120.75 -52.49
N HIS A 5 91.33 -120.15 -52.32
CA HIS A 5 89.95 -120.67 -52.44
C HIS A 5 89.32 -121.63 -51.42
N HIS A 6 88.22 -121.18 -50.77
CA HIS A 6 86.83 -121.68 -50.93
C HIS A 6 85.83 -120.74 -50.20
N PHE A 7 84.97 -119.98 -50.89
CA PHE A 7 83.58 -120.25 -51.34
C PHE A 7 82.46 -120.11 -50.26
N TYR A 8 81.68 -119.03 -50.42
CA TYR A 8 80.27 -118.72 -50.07
C TYR A 8 79.76 -118.78 -48.62
N ASP A 9 79.26 -117.64 -48.12
CA ASP A 9 77.84 -117.56 -47.71
C ASP A 9 77.29 -116.12 -47.64
N LYS A 10 76.00 -115.97 -47.96
CA LYS A 10 75.20 -114.72 -47.96
C LYS A 10 74.47 -114.54 -46.62
N THR A 11 73.79 -113.38 -46.45
CA THR A 11 72.71 -113.02 -45.48
C THR A 11 73.16 -112.24 -44.22
N MET A 12 72.42 -111.29 -43.64
CA MET A 12 71.11 -110.66 -43.91
C MET A 12 71.01 -109.34 -43.12
N VAL A 13 70.21 -108.40 -43.60
CA VAL A 13 69.88 -107.11 -42.95
C VAL A 13 68.83 -107.32 -41.84
N LEU A 14 69.07 -106.78 -40.64
CA LEU A 14 68.10 -106.75 -39.54
C LEU A 14 67.01 -105.69 -39.81
N VAL A 15 65.87 -106.13 -40.35
CA VAL A 15 64.61 -105.38 -40.34
C VAL A 15 64.00 -105.52 -38.94
N PRO A 16 63.66 -104.44 -38.23
CA PRO A 16 63.02 -104.54 -36.92
C PRO A 16 61.74 -105.37 -37.00
N PRO A 17 61.41 -106.16 -35.97
CA PRO A 17 60.27 -107.05 -36.00
C PRO A 17 58.99 -106.25 -36.31
N PRO A 18 58.09 -106.79 -37.14
CA PRO A 18 56.82 -106.13 -37.41
C PRO A 18 56.10 -105.90 -36.08
N PRO A 19 55.39 -104.77 -35.92
CA PRO A 19 54.69 -104.46 -34.68
C PRO A 19 53.80 -105.64 -34.28
N PRO A 20 53.66 -105.90 -32.96
CA PRO A 20 52.88 -107.03 -32.46
C PRO A 20 51.49 -107.00 -33.10
N ARG A 21 51.14 -108.11 -33.75
CA ARG A 21 49.86 -108.26 -34.47
C ARG A 21 48.78 -108.57 -33.45
N PHE A 22 47.77 -107.72 -33.38
CA PHE A 22 46.60 -107.95 -32.54
C PHE A 22 45.87 -109.22 -32.98
N THR A 23 45.41 -109.99 -32.00
CA THR A 23 44.51 -111.12 -32.23
C THR A 23 43.15 -110.60 -32.71
N LEU A 24 42.39 -111.44 -33.43
CA LEU A 24 41.05 -111.08 -33.89
C LEU A 24 40.13 -110.70 -32.71
N ASN A 25 40.33 -111.34 -31.55
CA ASN A 25 39.61 -111.03 -30.31
C ASN A 25 39.98 -109.66 -29.74
N GLU A 26 41.26 -109.28 -29.73
CA GLU A 26 41.71 -107.93 -29.33
C GLU A 26 41.17 -106.85 -30.28
N TRP A 27 41.09 -107.15 -31.58
CA TRP A 27 40.46 -106.26 -32.56
C TRP A 27 38.96 -106.09 -32.29
N TYR A 28 38.23 -107.18 -32.03
CA TYR A 28 36.80 -107.11 -31.67
C TYR A 28 36.57 -106.37 -30.35
N LEU A 29 37.39 -106.63 -29.32
CA LEU A 29 37.32 -105.94 -28.03
C LEU A 29 37.63 -104.45 -28.15
N ASN A 30 38.67 -104.07 -28.88
CA ASN A 30 39.05 -102.66 -29.09
C ASN A 30 37.97 -101.89 -29.87
N ASN A 31 37.44 -102.47 -30.96
CA ASN A 31 36.37 -101.83 -31.73
C ASN A 31 35.06 -101.75 -30.93
N ARG A 32 34.71 -102.77 -30.15
CA ARG A 32 33.54 -102.74 -29.27
C ARG A 32 33.68 -101.72 -28.15
N LEU A 33 34.87 -101.60 -27.55
CA LEU A 33 35.18 -100.59 -26.54
C LEU A 33 35.11 -99.18 -27.15
N ARG A 34 35.78 -98.93 -28.28
CA ARG A 34 35.75 -97.64 -28.98
C ARG A 34 34.35 -97.25 -29.43
N TYR A 35 33.58 -98.20 -29.96
CA TYR A 35 32.19 -97.97 -30.35
C TYR A 35 31.33 -97.59 -29.14
N ARG A 36 31.50 -98.29 -28.01
CA ARG A 36 30.81 -97.98 -26.75
C ARG A 36 31.21 -96.60 -26.20
N THR A 37 32.50 -96.29 -26.13
CA THR A 37 32.99 -94.97 -25.71
C THR A 37 32.49 -93.85 -26.62
N CYS A 38 32.42 -94.09 -27.93
CA CYS A 38 31.87 -93.12 -28.89
C CYS A 38 30.37 -92.91 -28.67
N LEU A 39 29.60 -93.97 -28.46
CA LEU A 39 28.18 -93.89 -28.12
C LEU A 39 27.93 -93.16 -26.79
N ASP A 40 28.70 -93.47 -25.75
CA ASP A 40 28.61 -92.80 -24.45
C ASP A 40 28.92 -91.29 -24.59
N GLN A 41 29.93 -90.94 -25.39
CA GLN A 41 30.29 -89.54 -25.67
C GLN A 41 29.24 -88.82 -26.53
N GLN A 42 28.62 -89.50 -27.51
CA GLN A 42 27.51 -88.96 -28.29
C GLN A 42 26.29 -88.69 -27.41
N GLN A 43 25.91 -89.63 -26.54
CA GLN A 43 24.81 -89.44 -25.60
C GLN A 43 25.08 -88.29 -24.61
N LEU A 44 26.31 -88.16 -24.11
CA LEU A 44 26.70 -87.03 -23.28
C LEU A 44 26.63 -85.70 -24.04
N ALA A 45 27.12 -85.66 -25.29
CA ALA A 45 27.05 -84.47 -26.14
C ALA A 45 25.60 -84.08 -26.45
N ASP A 46 24.73 -85.03 -26.79
CA ASP A 46 23.30 -84.80 -27.03
C ASP A 46 22.61 -84.25 -25.77
N LYS A 47 22.96 -84.79 -24.58
CA LYS A 47 22.45 -84.29 -23.30
C LYS A 47 22.91 -82.86 -23.02
N ILE A 48 24.20 -82.56 -23.21
CA ILE A 48 24.77 -81.20 -23.04
C ILE A 48 24.12 -80.23 -24.03
N LEU A 49 23.95 -80.61 -25.29
CA LEU A 49 23.29 -79.77 -26.29
C LEU A 49 21.83 -79.49 -25.91
N ALA A 50 21.10 -80.49 -25.43
CA ALA A 50 19.74 -80.33 -24.96
C ALA A 50 19.64 -79.45 -23.69
N GLU A 51 20.58 -79.57 -22.75
CA GLU A 51 20.68 -78.69 -21.59
C GLU A 51 21.06 -77.25 -21.98
N CYS A 52 22.03 -77.08 -22.88
CA CYS A 52 22.40 -75.78 -23.43
C CYS A 52 21.24 -75.11 -24.15
N GLN A 53 20.45 -75.86 -24.94
CA GLN A 53 19.30 -75.30 -25.64
C GLN A 53 18.21 -74.87 -24.65
N ARG A 54 17.88 -75.73 -23.68
CA ARG A 54 16.93 -75.38 -22.62
C ARG A 54 17.36 -74.14 -21.84
N GLY A 55 18.64 -74.08 -21.47
CA GLY A 55 19.20 -72.92 -20.78
C GLY A 55 19.16 -71.64 -21.63
N LYS A 56 19.41 -71.73 -22.94
CA LYS A 56 19.25 -70.59 -23.85
C LYS A 56 17.81 -70.10 -23.91
N ASP A 57 16.84 -71.02 -24.03
CA ASP A 57 15.43 -70.68 -24.12
C ASP A 57 14.94 -70.02 -22.81
N GLU A 58 15.31 -70.58 -21.66
CA GLU A 58 15.00 -70.03 -20.33
C GLU A 58 15.63 -68.65 -20.12
N ILE A 59 16.92 -68.48 -20.44
CA ILE A 59 17.61 -67.19 -20.35
C ILE A 59 16.96 -66.17 -21.29
N ASN A 60 16.60 -66.56 -22.50
CA ASN A 60 15.95 -65.68 -23.47
C ASN A 60 14.57 -65.23 -22.98
N GLU A 61 13.77 -66.16 -22.43
CA GLU A 61 12.46 -65.85 -21.85
C GLU A 61 12.60 -64.86 -20.69
N ILE A 62 13.50 -65.12 -19.74
CA ILE A 62 13.77 -64.22 -18.60
C ILE A 62 14.25 -62.84 -19.08
N THR A 63 15.14 -62.80 -20.08
CA THR A 63 15.70 -61.55 -20.61
C THR A 63 14.62 -60.69 -21.27
N VAL A 64 13.79 -61.30 -22.12
CA VAL A 64 12.68 -60.60 -22.80
C VAL A 64 11.62 -60.14 -21.79
N MET A 65 11.30 -60.97 -20.80
CA MET A 65 10.35 -60.62 -19.74
C MET A 65 10.84 -59.43 -18.90
N ASN A 66 12.09 -59.49 -18.42
CA ASN A 66 12.70 -58.40 -17.65
C ASN A 66 12.70 -57.09 -18.45
N LYS A 67 13.06 -57.14 -19.74
CA LYS A 67 13.02 -55.95 -20.60
C LYS A 67 11.60 -55.37 -20.69
N ARG A 68 10.60 -56.20 -21.00
CA ARG A 68 9.21 -55.74 -21.13
C ARG A 68 8.69 -55.13 -19.84
N GLU A 69 9.04 -55.72 -18.69
CA GLU A 69 8.65 -55.20 -17.39
C GLU A 69 9.29 -53.84 -17.11
N VAL A 70 10.59 -53.69 -17.38
CA VAL A 70 11.30 -52.41 -17.19
C VAL A 70 10.80 -51.33 -18.15
N ASP A 71 10.59 -51.65 -19.43
CA ASP A 71 10.03 -50.72 -20.42
C ASP A 71 8.63 -50.25 -19.97
N HIS A 72 7.79 -51.17 -19.48
CA HIS A 72 6.47 -50.83 -18.95
C HIS A 72 6.56 -49.92 -17.71
N LYS A 73 7.48 -50.19 -16.78
CA LYS A 73 7.70 -49.35 -15.60
C LYS A 73 8.24 -47.96 -15.95
N LEU A 74 9.07 -47.85 -16.99
CA LEU A 74 9.50 -46.57 -17.56
C LEU A 74 8.32 -45.77 -18.12
N GLU A 75 7.42 -46.41 -18.87
CA GLU A 75 6.21 -45.76 -19.37
C GLU A 75 5.30 -45.25 -18.25
N GLU A 76 5.08 -46.05 -17.20
CA GLU A 76 4.32 -45.65 -16.02
C GLU A 76 4.98 -44.43 -15.35
N LYS A 77 6.30 -44.48 -15.13
CA LYS A 77 7.04 -43.40 -14.47
C LYS A 77 6.99 -42.10 -15.27
N ILE A 78 7.12 -42.15 -16.59
CA ILE A 78 7.00 -40.97 -17.47
C ILE A 78 5.61 -40.34 -17.31
N LYS A 79 4.54 -41.15 -17.28
CA LYS A 79 3.17 -40.64 -17.09
C LYS A 79 2.99 -39.99 -15.72
N ASP A 80 3.55 -40.57 -14.66
CA ASP A 80 3.51 -39.99 -13.30
C ASP A 80 4.24 -38.65 -13.21
N VAL A 81 5.42 -38.56 -13.85
CA VAL A 81 6.22 -37.34 -13.91
C VAL A 81 5.50 -36.25 -14.71
N GLU A 82 4.88 -36.60 -15.85
CA GLU A 82 4.10 -35.66 -16.66
C GLU A 82 2.85 -35.16 -15.92
N PHE A 83 2.16 -36.04 -15.19
CA PHE A 83 1.04 -35.67 -14.34
C PHE A 83 1.46 -34.64 -13.28
N ASN A 84 2.52 -34.93 -12.51
CA ASN A 84 3.02 -34.03 -11.49
C ASN A 84 3.51 -32.70 -12.07
N LYS A 85 4.20 -32.74 -13.21
CA LYS A 85 4.64 -31.53 -13.92
C LYS A 85 3.44 -30.64 -14.29
N ASN A 86 2.35 -31.22 -14.78
CA ASN A 86 1.13 -30.47 -15.12
C ASN A 86 0.47 -29.84 -13.88
N GLU A 87 0.40 -30.55 -12.75
CA GLU A 87 -0.11 -29.98 -11.49
C GLU A 87 0.79 -28.85 -10.97
N ILE A 88 2.12 -29.00 -11.04
CA ILE A 88 3.06 -27.93 -10.67
C ILE A 88 2.90 -26.71 -11.60
N LEU A 89 2.76 -26.91 -12.92
CA LEU A 89 2.54 -25.82 -13.89
C LEU A 89 1.26 -25.05 -13.60
N LYS A 90 0.17 -25.75 -13.29
CA LYS A 90 -1.11 -25.14 -12.89
C LYS A 90 -0.93 -24.30 -11.63
N GLN A 91 -0.24 -24.84 -10.63
CA GLN A 91 0.02 -24.13 -9.39
C GLN A 91 0.91 -22.89 -9.60
N ARG A 92 1.94 -23.01 -10.44
CA ARG A 92 2.81 -21.89 -10.83
C ARG A 92 2.02 -20.73 -11.43
N LYS A 93 1.10 -21.04 -12.35
CA LYS A 93 0.25 -20.05 -13.01
C LYS A 93 -0.58 -19.27 -11.98
N GLU A 94 -1.19 -19.95 -11.02
CA GLU A 94 -1.97 -19.31 -9.95
C GLU A 94 -1.10 -18.41 -9.06
N VAL A 95 0.12 -18.84 -8.73
CA VAL A 95 1.06 -18.00 -7.96
C VAL A 95 1.43 -16.73 -8.74
N CYS A 96 1.70 -16.83 -10.05
CA CYS A 96 1.99 -15.67 -10.89
C CYS A 96 0.82 -14.67 -10.93
N ILE A 97 -0.40 -15.17 -11.16
CA ILE A 97 -1.62 -14.35 -11.15
C ILE A 97 -1.75 -13.60 -9.82
N GLU A 98 -1.50 -14.28 -8.70
CA GLU A 98 -1.63 -13.67 -7.39
C GLU A 98 -0.52 -12.66 -7.08
N ILE A 99 0.70 -12.85 -7.61
CA ILE A 99 1.76 -11.84 -7.55
C ILE A 99 1.31 -10.58 -8.29
N ASP A 100 0.84 -10.70 -9.52
CA ASP A 100 0.40 -9.57 -10.33
C ASP A 100 -0.76 -8.82 -9.64
N ASN A 101 -1.73 -9.56 -9.11
CA ASN A 101 -2.82 -9.01 -8.32
C ASN A 101 -2.33 -8.21 -7.11
N LEU A 102 -1.40 -8.76 -6.31
CA LEU A 102 -0.88 -8.05 -5.13
C LEU A 102 -0.05 -6.82 -5.51
N VAL A 103 0.66 -6.85 -6.64
CA VAL A 103 1.38 -5.67 -7.15
C VAL A 103 0.39 -4.55 -7.48
N THR A 104 -0.72 -4.85 -8.17
CA THR A 104 -1.78 -3.87 -8.41
C THR A 104 -2.37 -3.31 -7.10
N TYR A 105 -2.57 -4.15 -6.08
CA TYR A 105 -3.04 -3.68 -4.78
C TYR A 105 -2.01 -2.80 -4.05
N ASN A 106 -0.71 -3.09 -4.18
CA ASN A 106 0.35 -2.22 -3.67
C ASN A 106 0.30 -0.85 -4.32
N GLU A 107 0.11 -0.78 -5.64
CA GLU A 107 -0.06 0.47 -6.38
C GLU A 107 -1.26 1.27 -5.86
N ARG A 108 -2.43 0.63 -5.71
CA ARG A 108 -3.63 1.25 -5.13
C ARG A 108 -3.38 1.83 -3.73
N ILE A 109 -2.69 1.09 -2.85
CA ILE A 109 -2.34 1.58 -1.51
C ILE A 109 -1.40 2.79 -1.59
N MET A 110 -0.39 2.75 -2.47
CA MET A 110 0.56 3.85 -2.66
C MET A 110 -0.13 5.11 -3.19
N ASP A 111 -1.03 4.96 -4.16
CA ASP A 111 -1.80 6.06 -4.73
C ASP A 111 -2.72 6.70 -3.68
N ALA A 112 -3.40 5.86 -2.88
CA ALA A 112 -4.20 6.33 -1.74
C ALA A 112 -3.36 7.15 -0.76
N MET A 113 -2.21 6.63 -0.33
CA MET A 113 -1.31 7.33 0.59
C MET A 113 -0.79 8.65 0.03
N SER A 114 -0.42 8.67 -1.26
CA SER A 114 0.09 9.85 -1.96
C SER A 114 -0.95 10.95 -2.01
N SER A 115 -2.18 10.60 -2.41
CA SER A 115 -3.28 11.55 -2.52
C SER A 115 -3.69 12.13 -1.16
N LEU A 116 -3.72 11.31 -0.09
CA LEU A 116 -3.93 11.79 1.28
C LEU A 116 -2.86 12.81 1.72
N LYS A 117 -1.60 12.61 1.30
CA LYS A 117 -0.48 13.47 1.67
C LYS A 117 -0.53 14.81 0.94
N GLU A 118 -0.65 14.76 -0.39
CA GLU A 118 -0.49 15.92 -1.26
C GLU A 118 -1.74 16.81 -1.30
N SER A 119 -2.92 16.20 -1.13
CA SER A 119 -4.20 16.91 -1.15
C SER A 119 -4.73 17.14 0.25
N ALA A 120 -5.27 16.10 0.89
CA ALA A 120 -6.09 16.26 2.10
C ALA A 120 -5.33 16.84 3.30
N LEU A 121 -4.17 16.26 3.66
CA LEU A 121 -3.40 16.70 4.82
C LEU A 121 -2.87 18.13 4.64
N LYS A 122 -2.45 18.46 3.42
CA LYS A 122 -1.95 19.79 3.06
C LYS A 122 -3.04 20.85 3.17
N ILE A 123 -4.26 20.54 2.71
CA ILE A 123 -5.40 21.45 2.81
C ILE A 123 -5.80 21.66 4.27
N SER A 124 -5.93 20.57 5.05
CA SER A 124 -6.29 20.63 6.47
C SER A 124 -5.29 21.47 7.27
N ARG A 125 -3.98 21.24 7.08
CA ARG A 125 -2.90 22.05 7.70
C ARG A 125 -2.92 23.52 7.26
N LYS A 126 -3.18 23.80 5.98
CA LYS A 126 -3.32 25.19 5.50
C LYS A 126 -4.48 25.91 6.18
N CYS A 127 -5.61 25.24 6.36
CA CYS A 127 -6.77 25.82 7.07
C CYS A 127 -6.41 26.15 8.52
N ILE A 128 -5.68 25.29 9.21
CA ILE A 128 -5.17 25.56 10.57
C ILE A 128 -4.30 26.83 10.57
N VAL A 129 -3.31 26.91 9.66
CA VAL A 129 -2.41 28.07 9.56
C VAL A 129 -3.15 29.36 9.19
N PHE A 130 -4.12 29.31 8.27
CA PHE A 130 -4.92 30.49 7.92
C PHE A 130 -5.70 31.02 9.11
N ARG A 131 -6.21 30.14 9.96
CA ARG A 131 -6.95 30.52 11.16
C ARG A 131 -6.09 31.14 12.26
N GLU A 132 -4.78 30.90 12.27
CA GLU A 132 -3.85 31.66 13.11
C GLU A 132 -3.77 33.15 12.68
N GLY A 133 -4.21 33.50 11.47
CA GLY A 133 -4.31 34.88 10.98
C GLY A 133 -5.54 35.64 11.49
N ARG A 134 -6.40 35.02 12.31
CA ARG A 134 -7.48 35.73 13.00
C ARG A 134 -6.91 36.68 14.04
N VAL A 135 -7.67 37.72 14.39
CA VAL A 135 -7.20 38.81 15.25
C VAL A 135 -8.16 39.07 16.40
N GLY A 136 -7.63 39.62 17.49
CA GLY A 136 -8.41 39.99 18.67
C GLY A 136 -9.13 38.79 19.29
N ILE A 137 -10.39 39.01 19.70
CA ILE A 137 -11.19 38.00 20.41
C ILE A 137 -11.57 36.79 19.53
N ASP A 138 -11.46 36.90 18.20
CA ASP A 138 -11.81 35.82 17.27
C ASP A 138 -10.69 34.78 17.10
N LEU A 139 -9.47 35.11 17.54
CA LEU A 139 -8.39 34.14 17.69
C LEU A 139 -8.63 33.32 18.97
N CYS A 140 -9.67 32.51 18.95
CA CYS A 140 -10.12 31.68 20.06
C CYS A 140 -10.17 30.20 19.67
N HIS A 141 -10.00 29.33 20.67
CA HIS A 141 -10.22 27.90 20.50
C HIS A 141 -11.71 27.60 20.34
N ASP A 142 -12.11 27.26 19.12
CA ASP A 142 -13.49 26.94 18.76
C ASP A 142 -13.62 25.50 18.20
N ASP A 143 -14.85 25.11 17.91
CA ASP A 143 -15.15 23.78 17.36
C ASP A 143 -14.43 23.51 16.05
N VAL A 144 -14.20 24.53 15.22
CA VAL A 144 -13.56 24.36 13.91
C VAL A 144 -12.09 23.98 14.07
N GLU A 145 -11.38 24.65 14.98
CA GLU A 145 -9.97 24.32 15.27
C GLU A 145 -9.85 22.88 15.80
N ARG A 146 -10.71 22.49 16.75
CA ARG A 146 -10.72 21.13 17.29
C ARG A 146 -10.94 20.08 16.21
N GLU A 147 -11.94 20.27 15.35
CA GLU A 147 -12.25 19.30 14.30
C GLU A 147 -11.21 19.29 13.18
N LEU A 148 -10.56 20.41 12.87
CA LEU A 148 -9.43 20.47 11.92
C LEU A 148 -8.22 19.69 12.43
N LEU A 149 -7.86 19.85 13.72
CA LEU A 149 -6.77 19.08 14.31
C LEU A 149 -7.07 17.57 14.28
N LYS A 150 -8.30 17.19 14.65
CA LYS A 150 -8.76 15.80 14.56
C LYS A 150 -8.77 15.27 13.12
N GLU A 151 -9.10 16.09 12.13
CA GLU A 151 -9.01 15.73 10.71
C GLU A 151 -7.56 15.44 10.29
N ALA A 152 -6.61 16.30 10.67
CA ALA A 152 -5.20 16.06 10.40
C ALA A 152 -4.71 14.75 11.05
N GLU A 153 -5.09 14.50 12.31
CA GLU A 153 -4.78 13.26 13.02
C GLU A 153 -5.39 12.03 12.34
N THR A 154 -6.64 12.12 11.87
CA THR A 154 -7.34 11.05 11.16
C THR A 154 -6.63 10.70 9.85
N ILE A 155 -6.24 11.72 9.07
CA ILE A 155 -5.50 11.54 7.82
C ILE A 155 -4.13 10.89 8.08
N GLU A 156 -3.39 11.35 9.09
CA GLU A 156 -2.10 10.75 9.45
C GLU A 156 -2.24 9.31 9.97
N GLY A 157 -3.30 9.03 10.73
CA GLY A 157 -3.66 7.68 11.19
C GLY A 157 -3.91 6.73 10.02
N ALA A 158 -4.72 7.16 9.04
CA ALA A 158 -4.98 6.43 7.81
C ALA A 158 -3.68 6.15 7.04
N GLN A 159 -2.81 7.15 6.88
CA GLN A 159 -1.51 6.96 6.20
C GLN A 159 -0.60 5.95 6.90
N LYS A 160 -0.57 5.94 8.24
CA LYS A 160 0.20 4.95 9.02
C LYS A 160 -0.36 3.54 8.83
N LEU A 161 -1.67 3.39 8.82
CA LEU A 161 -2.36 2.11 8.64
C LEU A 161 -2.15 1.55 7.22
N LEU A 162 -2.27 2.39 6.20
CA LEU A 162 -1.98 2.02 4.80
C LEU A 162 -0.51 1.63 4.62
N ARG A 163 0.44 2.36 5.23
CA ARG A 163 1.87 2.03 5.17
C ARG A 163 2.17 0.63 5.73
N ARG A 164 1.63 0.31 6.91
CA ARG A 164 1.80 -1.02 7.53
C ARG A 164 1.23 -2.12 6.64
N THR A 165 0.09 -1.85 6.00
CA THR A 165 -0.56 -2.80 5.10
C THR A 165 0.26 -3.01 3.82
N LEU A 166 0.84 -1.94 3.27
CA LEU A 166 1.76 -2.01 2.13
C LEU A 166 3.02 -2.83 2.46
N GLU A 167 3.58 -2.69 3.66
CA GLU A 167 4.72 -3.50 4.13
C GLU A 167 4.36 -4.99 4.18
N GLN A 168 3.19 -5.33 4.72
CA GLN A 168 2.68 -6.71 4.75
C GLN A 168 2.47 -7.28 3.34
N ALA A 169 1.89 -6.50 2.42
CA ALA A 169 1.64 -6.93 1.05
C ALA A 169 2.93 -7.11 0.25
N ASN A 170 3.93 -6.24 0.43
CA ASN A 170 5.26 -6.42 -0.15
C ASN A 170 5.96 -7.69 0.37
N GLU A 171 5.85 -7.98 1.65
CA GLU A 171 6.38 -9.23 2.21
C GLU A 171 5.67 -10.46 1.64
N GLN A 172 4.35 -10.41 1.47
CA GLN A 172 3.60 -11.49 0.83
C GLN A 172 4.03 -11.72 -0.63
N VAL A 173 4.29 -10.65 -1.39
CA VAL A 173 4.85 -10.74 -2.75
C VAL A 173 6.23 -11.42 -2.74
N ARG A 174 7.10 -11.11 -1.77
CA ARG A 174 8.40 -11.77 -1.62
C ARG A 174 8.27 -13.27 -1.36
N ARG A 175 7.33 -13.68 -0.50
CA ARG A 175 7.08 -15.10 -0.20
C ARG A 175 6.54 -15.88 -1.40
N LEU A 176 5.64 -15.26 -2.18
CA LEU A 176 5.16 -15.84 -3.43
C LEU A 176 6.30 -16.01 -4.45
N ARG A 177 7.17 -15.00 -4.61
CA ARG A 177 8.36 -15.10 -5.48
C ARG A 177 9.34 -16.19 -5.02
N SER A 178 9.55 -16.34 -3.71
CA SER A 178 10.35 -17.45 -3.17
C SER A 178 9.72 -18.80 -3.51
N THR A 179 8.40 -18.90 -3.49
CA THR A 179 7.68 -20.13 -3.85
C THR A 179 7.80 -20.45 -5.35
N ILE A 180 7.76 -19.44 -6.23
CA ILE A 180 8.06 -19.61 -7.66
C ILE A 180 9.44 -20.24 -7.87
N TYR A 181 10.47 -19.78 -7.16
CA TYR A 181 11.82 -20.36 -7.29
C TYR A 181 11.85 -21.87 -7.00
N PHE A 182 11.17 -22.34 -5.94
CA PHE A 182 11.11 -23.77 -5.61
C PHE A 182 10.29 -24.57 -6.63
N ILE A 183 9.20 -23.98 -7.13
CA ILE A 183 8.37 -24.56 -8.19
C ILE A 183 9.16 -24.70 -9.49
N ASP A 184 9.88 -23.67 -9.91
CA ASP A 184 10.68 -23.66 -11.15
C ASP A 184 11.79 -24.71 -11.10
N ARG A 185 12.44 -24.88 -9.94
CA ARG A 185 13.43 -25.94 -9.75
C ARG A 185 12.82 -27.34 -9.86
N ASP A 186 11.66 -27.57 -9.23
CA ASP A 186 10.97 -28.86 -9.35
C ASP A 186 10.55 -29.13 -10.80
N LEU A 187 10.09 -28.11 -11.54
CA LEU A 187 9.79 -28.22 -12.97
C LEU A 187 11.03 -28.59 -13.81
N GLU A 188 12.17 -27.95 -13.55
CA GLU A 188 13.43 -28.24 -14.24
C GLU A 188 13.88 -29.70 -13.98
N ASP A 189 13.79 -30.16 -12.73
CA ASP A 189 14.10 -31.54 -12.36
C ASP A 189 13.17 -32.53 -13.09
N LYS A 190 11.86 -32.24 -13.14
CA LYS A 190 10.87 -33.07 -13.85
C LYS A 190 11.13 -33.08 -15.36
N ASP A 191 11.47 -31.94 -15.97
CA ASP A 191 11.85 -31.86 -17.38
C ASP A 191 13.10 -32.68 -17.71
N ASN A 192 14.09 -32.68 -16.83
CA ASN A 192 15.29 -33.49 -17.00
C ASN A 192 14.97 -34.99 -16.88
N VAL A 193 14.13 -35.40 -15.93
CA VAL A 193 13.66 -36.79 -15.82
C VAL A 193 12.94 -37.24 -17.09
N LEU A 194 12.00 -36.44 -17.61
CA LEU A 194 11.27 -36.78 -18.84
C LEU A 194 12.19 -36.94 -20.06
N LYS A 195 13.24 -36.11 -20.17
CA LYS A 195 14.24 -36.24 -21.24
C LYS A 195 15.05 -37.53 -21.11
N ILE A 196 15.52 -37.83 -19.90
CA ILE A 196 16.36 -39.01 -19.64
C ILE A 196 15.54 -40.29 -19.83
N ASP A 197 14.39 -40.40 -19.16
CA ASP A 197 13.54 -41.59 -19.20
C ASP A 197 12.91 -41.77 -20.57
N GLY A 198 12.50 -40.67 -21.24
CA GLY A 198 12.03 -40.72 -22.62
C GLY A 198 13.10 -41.20 -23.60
N TYR A 199 14.35 -40.78 -23.43
CA TYR A 199 15.47 -41.30 -24.22
C TYR A 199 15.72 -42.78 -23.92
N ASN A 200 15.76 -43.18 -22.64
CA ASN A 200 15.96 -44.58 -22.25
C ASN A 200 14.87 -45.50 -22.82
N LEU A 201 13.60 -45.08 -22.77
CA LEU A 201 12.49 -45.82 -23.35
C LEU A 201 12.62 -45.97 -24.89
N SER A 202 13.28 -45.03 -25.56
CA SER A 202 13.53 -45.11 -27.00
C SER A 202 14.65 -46.07 -27.40
N LEU A 203 15.48 -46.51 -26.44
CA LEU A 203 16.59 -47.44 -26.70
C LEU A 203 16.10 -48.88 -26.88
N ASN A 204 16.73 -49.58 -27.80
CA ASN A 204 16.57 -51.02 -28.03
C ASN A 204 17.96 -51.68 -28.14
N GLU A 205 18.00 -53.01 -28.16
CA GLU A 205 19.22 -53.83 -28.13
C GLU A 205 20.14 -53.60 -29.34
N THR A 206 19.61 -53.01 -30.42
CA THR A 206 20.35 -52.70 -31.65
C THR A 206 20.73 -51.22 -31.78
N SER A 207 20.48 -50.42 -30.74
CA SER A 207 20.76 -49.00 -30.75
C SER A 207 22.26 -48.71 -30.82
N LEU A 208 22.63 -47.63 -31.51
CA LEU A 208 24.01 -47.16 -31.60
C LEU A 208 24.48 -46.66 -30.23
N ASN A 209 25.76 -46.88 -29.89
CA ASN A 209 26.41 -46.45 -28.63
C ASN A 209 25.99 -47.18 -27.34
N LEU A 210 25.40 -48.37 -27.43
CA LEU A 210 25.30 -49.26 -26.27
C LEU A 210 26.70 -49.71 -25.82
N SER A 211 26.96 -49.71 -24.51
CA SER A 211 28.22 -50.17 -23.94
C SER A 211 28.00 -50.84 -22.58
N MET A 212 28.86 -51.79 -22.25
CA MET A 212 28.87 -52.39 -20.91
C MET A 212 29.68 -51.50 -19.98
N TYR A 213 29.14 -51.20 -18.81
CA TYR A 213 29.85 -50.47 -17.77
C TYR A 213 30.96 -51.36 -17.17
N HIS A 214 32.21 -50.92 -17.27
CA HIS A 214 33.40 -51.62 -16.75
C HIS A 214 34.02 -50.94 -15.52
N GLY A 215 33.33 -49.97 -14.91
CA GLY A 215 33.83 -49.29 -13.72
C GLY A 215 33.65 -50.11 -12.45
N PHE A 216 34.30 -49.65 -11.37
CA PHE A 216 34.26 -50.32 -10.06
C PHE A 216 33.14 -49.80 -9.15
N ALA A 217 32.46 -48.72 -9.53
CA ALA A 217 31.38 -48.14 -8.73
C ALA A 217 30.03 -48.76 -9.10
N PRO A 218 29.20 -49.15 -8.11
CA PRO A 218 27.82 -49.55 -8.36
C PRO A 218 27.01 -48.45 -9.10
N LEU A 219 26.13 -48.85 -10.03
CA LEU A 219 25.25 -47.95 -10.80
C LEU A 219 23.89 -47.70 -10.13
N ASP A 220 23.84 -47.74 -8.79
CA ASP A 220 22.66 -47.55 -7.95
C ASP A 220 22.86 -46.39 -6.94
N PRO A 221 23.20 -45.17 -7.38
CA PRO A 221 23.45 -44.05 -6.47
C PRO A 221 22.18 -43.51 -5.78
N SER A 222 21.00 -44.06 -6.09
CA SER A 222 19.70 -43.61 -5.60
C SER A 222 19.60 -43.74 -4.07
N ASN A 223 19.39 -42.62 -3.40
CA ASN A 223 19.28 -42.51 -1.94
C ASN A 223 17.93 -41.95 -1.47
N ILE A 224 17.00 -41.69 -2.40
CA ILE A 224 15.66 -41.14 -2.15
C ILE A 224 14.63 -42.20 -2.55
N THR A 225 13.67 -42.44 -1.68
CA THR A 225 12.54 -43.35 -1.92
C THR A 225 11.47 -42.71 -2.80
N ALA A 226 10.61 -43.54 -3.41
CA ALA A 226 9.48 -43.03 -4.20
C ALA A 226 8.52 -42.16 -3.36
N GLU A 227 8.30 -42.53 -2.09
CA GLU A 227 7.48 -41.78 -1.15
C GLU A 227 8.08 -40.40 -0.83
N GLU A 228 9.40 -40.31 -0.63
CA GLU A 228 10.09 -39.03 -0.41
C GLU A 228 10.02 -38.12 -1.64
N TRP A 229 10.16 -38.68 -2.85
CA TRP A 229 10.00 -37.94 -4.11
C TRP A 229 8.58 -37.37 -4.27
N GLU A 230 7.55 -38.18 -4.00
CA GLU A 230 6.15 -37.72 -4.07
C GLU A 230 5.86 -36.67 -3.00
N HIS A 231 6.36 -36.88 -1.78
CA HIS A 231 6.23 -35.93 -0.68
C HIS A 231 6.84 -34.57 -1.02
N PHE A 232 8.00 -34.53 -1.66
CA PHE A 232 8.67 -33.28 -2.05
C PHE A 232 7.81 -32.42 -2.98
N THR A 233 7.30 -33.00 -4.07
CA THR A 233 6.45 -32.26 -5.02
C THR A 233 5.13 -31.86 -4.37
N ARG A 234 4.51 -32.74 -3.59
CA ARG A 234 3.29 -32.41 -2.85
C ARG A 234 3.50 -31.26 -1.87
N GLN A 235 4.62 -31.22 -1.16
CA GLN A 235 4.95 -30.13 -0.24
C GLN A 235 5.11 -28.78 -0.96
N ASN A 236 5.72 -28.77 -2.16
CA ASN A 236 5.82 -27.56 -2.99
C ASN A 236 4.43 -27.02 -3.37
N ILE A 237 3.52 -27.91 -3.79
CA ILE A 237 2.14 -27.56 -4.15
C ILE A 237 1.36 -27.04 -2.93
N GLU A 238 1.43 -27.76 -1.80
CA GLU A 238 0.76 -27.36 -0.55
C GLU A 238 1.25 -25.99 -0.05
N ARG A 239 2.56 -25.76 -0.07
CA ARG A 239 3.17 -24.46 0.28
C ARG A 239 2.65 -23.36 -0.63
N ALA A 240 2.61 -23.59 -1.94
CA ALA A 240 2.10 -22.62 -2.88
C ALA A 240 0.61 -22.30 -2.67
N ALA A 241 -0.21 -23.31 -2.41
CA ALA A 241 -1.62 -23.12 -2.10
C ALA A 241 -1.81 -22.27 -0.84
N LYS A 242 -1.00 -22.50 0.19
CA LYS A 242 -1.01 -21.72 1.43
C LYS A 242 -0.64 -20.25 1.20
N GLU A 243 0.40 -19.97 0.42
CA GLU A 243 0.80 -18.59 0.11
C GLU A 243 -0.25 -17.86 -0.74
N ILE A 244 -0.89 -18.56 -1.69
CA ILE A 244 -2.02 -18.00 -2.47
C ILE A 244 -3.20 -17.66 -1.56
N THR A 245 -3.61 -18.56 -0.66
CA THR A 245 -4.72 -18.29 0.28
C THR A 245 -4.40 -17.10 1.19
N SER A 246 -3.16 -16.99 1.64
CA SER A 246 -2.70 -15.85 2.47
C SER A 246 -2.77 -14.53 1.70
N ALA A 247 -2.32 -14.54 0.44
CA ALA A 247 -2.40 -13.38 -0.45
C ALA A 247 -3.85 -12.96 -0.76
N ARG A 248 -4.74 -13.91 -1.09
CA ARG A 248 -6.16 -13.63 -1.33
C ARG A 248 -6.84 -13.02 -0.11
N SER A 249 -6.53 -13.54 1.08
CA SER A 249 -7.04 -13.00 2.35
C SER A 249 -6.54 -11.57 2.58
N LEU A 250 -5.27 -11.30 2.28
CA LEU A 250 -4.70 -9.97 2.39
C LEU A 250 -5.35 -8.97 1.41
N ARG A 251 -5.59 -9.36 0.15
CA ARG A 251 -6.30 -8.50 -0.81
C ARG A 251 -7.70 -8.13 -0.33
N ALA A 252 -8.47 -9.10 0.16
CA ALA A 252 -9.79 -8.84 0.72
C ALA A 252 -9.74 -7.87 1.92
N TYR A 253 -8.71 -8.01 2.76
CA TYR A 253 -8.45 -7.06 3.84
C TYR A 253 -8.12 -5.66 3.31
N VAL A 254 -7.25 -5.53 2.30
CA VAL A 254 -6.91 -4.23 1.69
C VAL A 254 -8.16 -3.54 1.11
N ASP A 255 -9.02 -4.26 0.40
CA ASP A 255 -10.26 -3.68 -0.15
C ASP A 255 -11.18 -3.14 0.96
N THR A 256 -11.30 -3.88 2.05
CA THR A 256 -12.11 -3.48 3.21
C THR A 256 -11.49 -2.27 3.90
N LEU A 257 -10.17 -2.28 4.05
CA LEU A 257 -9.40 -1.21 4.68
C LEU A 257 -9.52 0.10 3.90
N LEU A 258 -9.35 0.06 2.58
CA LEU A 258 -9.45 1.24 1.73
C LEU A 258 -10.84 1.87 1.81
N LYS A 259 -11.89 1.04 1.80
CA LYS A 259 -13.28 1.51 1.99
C LYS A 259 -13.48 2.18 3.35
N GLN A 260 -13.04 1.54 4.43
CA GLN A 260 -13.16 2.09 5.78
C GLN A 260 -12.43 3.43 5.90
N VAL A 261 -11.20 3.51 5.39
CA VAL A 261 -10.42 4.75 5.39
C VAL A 261 -11.16 5.88 4.66
N ILE A 262 -11.74 5.60 3.49
CA ILE A 262 -12.50 6.60 2.73
C ILE A 262 -13.74 7.05 3.49
N GLU A 263 -14.48 6.12 4.09
CA GLU A 263 -15.68 6.43 4.89
C GLU A 263 -15.34 7.30 6.11
N ASP A 264 -14.28 6.96 6.85
CA ASP A 264 -13.82 7.72 8.02
C ASP A 264 -13.39 9.14 7.63
N LEU A 265 -12.71 9.28 6.48
CA LEU A 265 -12.27 10.57 5.97
C LEU A 265 -13.43 11.46 5.51
N TRP A 266 -14.40 10.89 4.79
CA TRP A 266 -15.63 11.63 4.42
C TRP A 266 -16.41 12.05 5.65
N HIS A 267 -16.53 11.17 6.65
CA HIS A 267 -17.21 11.51 7.89
C HIS A 267 -16.55 12.69 8.62
N GLN A 268 -15.22 12.68 8.73
CA GLN A 268 -14.50 13.77 9.38
C GLN A 268 -14.53 15.05 8.53
N TYR A 269 -14.44 14.96 7.21
CA TYR A 269 -14.59 16.09 6.30
C TYR A 269 -15.93 16.81 6.47
N HIS A 270 -17.03 16.05 6.51
CA HIS A 270 -18.36 16.60 6.73
C HIS A 270 -18.49 17.23 8.12
N THR A 271 -17.91 16.60 9.15
CA THR A 271 -17.91 17.13 10.53
C THR A 271 -17.22 18.49 10.61
N VAL A 272 -16.04 18.63 9.98
CA VAL A 272 -15.30 19.91 9.92
C VAL A 272 -16.07 20.95 9.12
N ASN A 273 -16.61 20.59 7.96
CA ASN A 273 -17.38 21.53 7.12
C ASN A 273 -18.66 22.01 7.82
N GLU A 274 -19.29 21.15 8.61
CA GLU A 274 -20.44 21.53 9.43
C GLU A 274 -20.04 22.53 10.53
N ALA A 275 -18.91 22.29 11.19
CA ALA A 275 -18.36 23.22 12.18
C ALA A 275 -18.05 24.58 11.54
N PHE A 276 -17.41 24.60 10.36
CA PHE A 276 -17.17 25.85 9.61
C PHE A 276 -18.48 26.56 9.28
N ARG A 277 -19.48 25.85 8.74
CA ARG A 277 -20.75 26.48 8.36
C ARG A 277 -21.44 27.14 9.56
N ARG A 278 -21.49 26.44 10.70
CA ARG A 278 -22.04 26.99 11.94
C ARG A 278 -21.26 28.23 12.40
N ARG A 279 -19.92 28.14 12.42
CA ARG A 279 -19.06 29.25 12.87
C ARG A 279 -19.13 30.49 11.98
N ILE A 280 -19.22 30.29 10.66
CA ILE A 280 -19.40 31.36 9.68
C ILE A 280 -20.74 32.06 9.90
N GLU A 281 -21.82 31.31 10.11
CA GLU A 281 -23.15 31.89 10.35
C GLU A 281 -23.21 32.70 11.65
N GLU A 282 -22.67 32.16 12.75
CA GLU A 282 -22.53 32.89 14.02
C GLU A 282 -21.75 34.21 13.85
N THR A 283 -20.66 34.17 13.06
CA THR A 283 -19.81 35.33 12.81
C THR A 283 -20.52 36.37 11.95
N LYS A 284 -21.29 35.94 10.94
CA LYS A 284 -22.13 36.83 10.12
C LYS A 284 -23.21 37.50 10.96
N GLU A 285 -23.91 36.73 11.80
CA GLU A 285 -24.95 37.28 12.68
C GLU A 285 -24.37 38.33 13.64
N ALA A 286 -23.22 38.02 14.26
CA ALA A 286 -22.52 38.96 15.13
C ALA A 286 -22.09 40.23 14.39
N LYS A 287 -21.54 40.09 13.18
CA LYS A 287 -21.15 41.22 12.33
C LYS A 287 -22.35 42.10 11.98
N THR A 288 -23.47 41.52 11.54
CA THR A 288 -24.68 42.28 11.20
C THR A 288 -25.23 43.05 12.39
N LYS A 289 -25.23 42.45 13.60
CA LYS A 289 -25.63 43.16 14.83
C LYS A 289 -24.71 44.36 15.12
N LEU A 290 -23.40 44.20 14.96
CA LEU A 290 -22.43 45.30 15.14
C LEU A 290 -22.62 46.40 14.10
N GLU A 291 -22.85 46.06 12.83
CA GLU A 291 -23.10 47.04 11.76
C GLU A 291 -24.38 47.85 12.00
N ILE A 292 -25.45 47.19 12.47
CA ILE A 292 -26.70 47.86 12.87
C ILE A 292 -26.43 48.83 14.02
N GLN A 293 -25.75 48.38 15.09
CA GLN A 293 -25.41 49.23 16.23
C GLN A 293 -24.51 50.41 15.80
N HIS A 294 -23.54 50.17 14.94
CA HIS A 294 -22.66 51.21 14.39
C HIS A 294 -23.47 52.27 13.63
N SER A 295 -24.43 51.86 12.80
CA SER A 295 -25.31 52.79 12.07
C SER A 295 -26.14 53.67 13.01
N GLU A 296 -26.64 53.10 14.10
CA GLU A 296 -27.48 53.79 15.07
C GLU A 296 -26.66 54.79 15.91
N ILE A 297 -25.47 54.39 16.37
CA ILE A 297 -24.54 55.29 17.05
C ILE A 297 -24.11 56.44 16.13
N THR A 298 -23.87 56.16 14.85
CA THR A 298 -23.55 57.19 13.85
C THR A 298 -24.71 58.18 13.67
N ARG A 299 -25.96 57.69 13.62
CA ARG A 299 -27.16 58.54 13.56
C ARG A 299 -27.27 59.43 14.79
N GLN A 300 -27.15 58.85 15.99
CA GLN A 300 -27.22 59.58 17.26
C GLN A 300 -26.10 60.63 17.40
N ALA A 301 -24.88 60.31 16.96
CA ALA A 301 -23.77 61.26 16.96
C ALA A 301 -24.06 62.48 16.05
N ASN A 302 -24.60 62.25 14.86
CA ASN A 302 -25.00 63.32 13.95
C ASN A 302 -26.13 64.20 14.50
N GLU A 303 -27.12 63.59 15.17
CA GLU A 303 -28.17 64.34 15.88
C GLU A 303 -27.61 65.17 17.04
N MET A 304 -26.67 64.62 17.80
CA MET A 304 -25.99 65.33 18.88
C MET A 304 -25.17 66.52 18.36
N ILE A 305 -24.49 66.38 17.21
CA ILE A 305 -23.79 67.50 16.55
C ILE A 305 -24.77 68.61 16.18
N ARG A 306 -25.93 68.28 15.61
CA ARG A 306 -26.97 69.26 15.26
C ARG A 306 -27.51 69.97 16.51
N ASN A 307 -27.79 69.22 17.58
CA ASN A 307 -28.26 69.76 18.86
C ASN A 307 -27.22 70.71 19.49
N ILE A 308 -25.93 70.35 19.46
CA ILE A 308 -24.84 71.21 19.93
C ILE A 308 -24.81 72.54 19.15
N ASN A 309 -24.93 72.49 17.82
CA ASN A 309 -24.95 73.69 16.98
C ASN A 309 -26.16 74.59 17.28
N GLU A 310 -27.33 73.99 17.52
CA GLU A 310 -28.54 74.71 17.90
C GLU A 310 -28.41 75.38 19.27
N LEU A 311 -27.92 74.65 20.29
CA LEU A 311 -27.65 75.19 21.61
C LEU A 311 -26.64 76.35 21.58
N GLN A 312 -25.57 76.23 20.78
CA GLN A 312 -24.60 77.31 20.58
C GLN A 312 -25.24 78.56 19.97
N LYS A 313 -26.11 78.38 18.98
CA LYS A 313 -26.86 79.49 18.36
C LYS A 313 -27.80 80.15 19.36
N THR A 314 -28.59 79.35 20.11
CA THR A 314 -29.50 79.87 21.14
C THR A 314 -28.73 80.60 22.24
N LEU A 315 -27.58 80.09 22.66
CA LEU A 315 -26.72 80.77 23.65
C LEU A 315 -26.28 82.15 23.14
N ALA A 316 -25.75 82.23 21.92
CA ALA A 316 -25.32 83.49 21.31
C ALA A 316 -26.49 84.49 21.19
N GLU A 317 -27.70 84.03 20.85
CA GLU A 317 -28.90 84.85 20.85
C GLU A 317 -29.21 85.41 22.25
N LYS A 318 -29.17 84.57 23.30
CA LYS A 318 -29.42 85.03 24.69
C LYS A 318 -28.33 85.96 25.21
N GLU A 319 -27.07 85.72 24.86
CA GLU A 319 -25.96 86.64 25.14
C GLU A 319 -26.17 87.99 24.47
N GLY A 320 -26.71 88.01 23.24
CA GLY A 320 -27.10 89.24 22.54
C GLY A 320 -28.19 90.04 23.28
N PHE A 321 -29.25 89.38 23.75
CA PHE A 321 -30.27 90.02 24.60
C PHE A 321 -29.70 90.53 25.91
N MET A 322 -28.81 89.76 26.54
CA MET A 322 -28.16 90.14 27.80
C MET A 322 -27.25 91.36 27.60
N ALA A 323 -26.50 91.43 26.50
CA ALA A 323 -25.68 92.57 26.14
C ALA A 323 -26.53 93.83 25.89
N LEU A 324 -27.70 93.69 25.26
CA LEU A 324 -28.65 94.78 25.08
C LEU A 324 -29.17 95.31 26.43
N ALA A 325 -29.59 94.42 27.32
CA ALA A 325 -30.08 94.79 28.65
C ALA A 325 -28.98 95.45 29.50
N HIS A 326 -27.76 94.92 29.49
CA HIS A 326 -26.60 95.52 30.14
C HIS A 326 -26.27 96.91 29.59
N THR A 327 -26.28 97.09 28.26
CA THR A 327 -26.02 98.39 27.63
C THR A 327 -27.08 99.42 28.03
N ARG A 328 -28.36 99.02 28.03
CA ARG A 328 -29.47 99.87 28.47
C ARG A 328 -29.30 100.30 29.94
N LEU A 329 -28.95 99.38 30.84
CA LEU A 329 -28.65 99.70 32.25
C LEU A 329 -27.44 100.63 32.38
N GLY A 330 -26.35 100.35 31.66
CA GLY A 330 -25.13 101.17 31.67
C GLY A 330 -25.40 102.61 31.26
N ASN A 331 -26.19 102.82 30.20
CA ASN A 331 -26.61 104.15 29.77
C ASN A 331 -27.46 104.85 30.83
N ARG A 332 -28.38 104.13 31.47
CA ARG A 332 -29.26 104.68 32.51
C ARG A 332 -28.52 105.03 33.81
N CYS A 333 -27.39 104.39 34.08
CA CYS A 333 -26.50 104.69 35.20
C CYS A 333 -25.80 106.07 35.08
N GLN A 334 -25.82 106.67 33.89
CA GLN A 334 -25.22 108.00 33.64
C GLN A 334 -26.21 109.17 33.84
N ARG A 335 -27.47 108.89 34.22
CA ARG A 335 -28.46 109.94 34.49
C ARG A 335 -28.00 110.86 35.64
N PRO A 336 -28.06 112.20 35.50
CA PRO A 336 -27.55 113.11 36.52
C PRO A 336 -28.56 113.37 37.66
N GLY A 337 -28.05 113.56 38.88
CA GLY A 337 -28.82 114.07 40.01
C GLY A 337 -30.04 113.22 40.38
N MET A 338 -31.21 113.86 40.52
CA MET A 338 -32.47 113.21 40.90
C MET A 338 -33.04 112.29 39.80
N GLU A 339 -32.60 112.43 38.56
CA GLU A 339 -33.00 111.56 37.45
C GLU A 339 -32.35 110.17 37.53
N LEU A 340 -31.35 109.97 38.41
CA LEU A 340 -30.80 108.65 38.76
C LEU A 340 -31.76 107.91 39.72
N CYS A 341 -33.01 107.78 39.29
CA CYS A 341 -34.06 107.14 40.07
C CYS A 341 -34.16 105.64 39.70
N ARG A 342 -34.42 104.82 40.71
CA ARG A 342 -34.75 103.40 40.52
C ARG A 342 -36.24 103.26 40.20
N ASP A 343 -36.57 103.54 38.95
CA ASP A 343 -37.93 103.41 38.44
C ASP A 343 -38.26 101.96 38.04
N LEU A 344 -39.46 101.77 37.48
CA LEU A 344 -39.94 100.47 37.04
C LEU A 344 -39.09 99.90 35.89
N VAL A 345 -38.61 100.74 34.97
CA VAL A 345 -37.77 100.32 33.84
C VAL A 345 -36.43 99.81 34.34
N GLU A 346 -35.81 100.51 35.28
CA GLU A 346 -34.56 100.08 35.93
C GLU A 346 -34.74 98.73 36.62
N THR A 347 -35.83 98.58 37.37
CA THR A 347 -36.14 97.33 38.09
C THR A 347 -36.36 96.16 37.13
N ASN A 348 -37.09 96.38 36.04
CA ASN A 348 -37.34 95.34 35.03
C ASN A 348 -36.07 94.95 34.27
N LEU A 349 -35.21 95.90 33.90
CA LEU A 349 -33.94 95.61 33.23
C LEU A 349 -32.98 94.82 34.13
N VAL A 350 -32.92 95.13 35.43
CA VAL A 350 -32.11 94.36 36.40
C VAL A 350 -32.63 92.92 36.51
N ASN A 351 -33.94 92.73 36.55
CA ASN A 351 -34.55 91.40 36.58
C ASN A 351 -34.30 90.64 35.27
N GLU A 352 -34.46 91.29 34.12
CA GLU A 352 -34.18 90.72 32.78
C GLU A 352 -32.74 90.23 32.68
N VAL A 353 -31.76 91.00 33.14
CA VAL A 353 -30.35 90.57 33.19
C VAL A 353 -30.15 89.34 34.08
N ARG A 354 -30.81 89.29 35.23
CA ARG A 354 -30.72 88.14 36.14
C ARG A 354 -31.28 86.88 35.48
N GLU A 355 -32.47 86.97 34.89
CA GLU A 355 -33.12 85.85 34.20
C GLU A 355 -32.33 85.38 32.97
N LEU A 356 -31.81 86.31 32.16
CA LEU A 356 -30.97 85.97 31.00
C LEU A 356 -29.67 85.30 31.42
N ARG A 357 -29.06 85.70 32.54
CA ARG A 357 -27.89 85.03 33.10
C ARG A 357 -28.20 83.59 33.51
N GLU A 358 -29.31 83.37 34.20
CA GLU A 358 -29.75 82.03 34.59
C GLU A 358 -30.02 81.15 33.35
N ASN A 359 -30.69 81.69 32.34
CA ASN A 359 -30.94 81.01 31.07
C ASN A 359 -29.64 80.66 30.32
N CYS A 360 -28.68 81.58 30.23
CA CYS A 360 -27.37 81.32 29.63
C CYS A 360 -26.61 80.22 30.37
N ASN A 361 -26.61 80.26 31.72
CA ASN A 361 -25.96 79.22 32.53
C ASN A 361 -26.59 77.84 32.29
N MET A 362 -27.92 77.78 32.20
CA MET A 362 -28.64 76.53 31.91
C MET A 362 -28.29 75.99 30.51
N ILE A 363 -28.27 76.84 29.48
CA ILE A 363 -27.89 76.43 28.11
C ILE A 363 -26.43 75.97 28.07
N GLN A 364 -25.52 76.65 28.78
CA GLN A 364 -24.11 76.25 28.88
C GLN A 364 -23.95 74.87 29.54
N GLN A 365 -24.75 74.57 30.57
CA GLN A 365 -24.75 73.24 31.20
C GLN A 365 -25.22 72.16 30.21
N LEU A 366 -26.36 72.38 29.54
CA LEU A 366 -26.88 71.45 28.52
C LEU A 366 -25.88 71.23 27.38
N LEU A 367 -25.17 72.28 26.97
CA LEU A 367 -24.12 72.20 25.96
C LEU A 367 -22.95 71.33 26.43
N ALA A 368 -22.50 71.47 27.68
CA ALA A 368 -21.43 70.65 28.24
C ALA A 368 -21.81 69.16 28.31
N GLU A 369 -23.06 68.87 28.71
CA GLU A 369 -23.62 67.51 28.75
C GLU A 369 -23.72 66.90 27.34
N ALA A 370 -24.24 67.65 26.37
CA ALA A 370 -24.34 67.23 24.97
C ALA A 370 -22.95 66.94 24.35
N GLN A 371 -21.97 67.82 24.61
CA GLN A 371 -20.59 67.63 24.16
C GLN A 371 -19.94 66.39 24.80
N ALA A 372 -20.20 66.12 26.07
CA ALA A 372 -19.71 64.91 26.75
C ALA A 372 -20.33 63.64 26.14
N SER A 373 -21.64 63.65 25.90
CA SER A 373 -22.34 62.54 25.24
C SER A 373 -21.81 62.29 23.82
N LEU A 374 -21.56 63.35 23.04
CA LEU A 374 -20.99 63.20 21.70
C LEU A 374 -19.61 62.53 21.73
N ARG A 375 -18.73 62.92 22.65
CA ARG A 375 -17.40 62.29 22.81
C ARG A 375 -17.53 60.78 23.08
N TYR A 376 -18.49 60.39 23.91
CA TYR A 376 -18.75 58.98 24.20
C TYR A 376 -19.28 58.21 22.98
N LEU A 377 -20.21 58.80 22.24
CA LEU A 377 -20.76 58.21 21.01
C LEU A 377 -19.66 58.00 19.96
N LEU A 378 -18.81 59.01 19.72
CA LEU A 378 -17.70 58.90 18.76
C LEU A 378 -16.67 57.84 19.17
N LYS A 379 -16.35 57.75 20.46
CA LYS A 379 -15.47 56.67 20.96
C LYS A 379 -16.08 55.29 20.73
N THR A 380 -17.37 55.14 21.01
CA THR A 380 -18.10 53.88 20.82
C THR A 380 -18.20 53.51 19.34
N GLN A 381 -18.38 54.49 18.46
CA GLN A 381 -18.39 54.31 17.00
C GLN A 381 -17.08 53.68 16.51
N ILE A 382 -15.93 54.22 16.92
CA ILE A 382 -14.61 53.70 16.54
C ILE A 382 -14.45 52.25 17.03
N GLN A 383 -14.85 51.95 18.26
CA GLN A 383 -14.78 50.59 18.80
C GLN A 383 -15.62 49.61 17.98
N LEU A 384 -16.86 49.99 17.63
CA LEU A 384 -17.73 49.14 16.81
C LEU A 384 -17.16 48.93 15.40
N GLU A 385 -16.53 49.94 14.82
CA GLU A 385 -15.86 49.83 13.52
C GLU A 385 -14.68 48.85 13.58
N GLU A 386 -13.86 48.91 14.63
CA GLU A 386 -12.80 47.93 14.88
C GLU A 386 -13.35 46.51 15.03
N ASP A 387 -14.43 46.33 15.80
CA ASP A 387 -15.04 45.01 16.00
C ASP A 387 -15.63 44.44 14.70
N VAL A 388 -16.26 45.27 13.86
CA VAL A 388 -16.74 44.88 12.51
C VAL A 388 -15.57 44.45 11.62
N ASN A 389 -14.44 45.14 11.68
CA ASN A 389 -13.24 44.79 10.94
C ASN A 389 -12.66 43.45 11.39
N VAL A 390 -12.65 43.17 12.71
CA VAL A 390 -12.27 41.85 13.25
C VAL A 390 -13.16 40.75 12.68
N LYS A 391 -14.49 40.90 12.73
CA LYS A 391 -15.41 39.91 12.15
C LYS A 391 -15.24 39.73 10.64
N THR A 392 -14.96 40.82 9.94
CA THR A 392 -14.72 40.79 8.49
C THR A 392 -13.46 40.00 8.13
N ASN A 393 -12.37 40.15 8.91
CA ASN A 393 -11.16 39.35 8.73
C ASN A 393 -11.45 37.86 8.99
N THR A 394 -12.18 37.53 10.07
CA THR A 394 -12.56 36.15 10.39
C THR A 394 -13.38 35.50 9.28
N LEU A 395 -14.37 36.21 8.71
CA LEU A 395 -15.17 35.71 7.59
C LEU A 395 -14.32 35.49 6.33
N LYS A 396 -13.39 36.39 6.02
CA LYS A 396 -12.47 36.19 4.89
C LYS A 396 -11.67 34.90 5.06
N ILE A 397 -11.10 34.67 6.24
CA ILE A 397 -10.29 33.48 6.52
C ILE A 397 -11.13 32.19 6.42
N ASP A 398 -12.29 32.17 7.08
CA ASP A 398 -13.09 30.94 7.16
C ASP A 398 -13.86 30.66 5.87
N GLU A 399 -14.62 31.63 5.38
CA GLU A 399 -15.54 31.46 4.25
C GLU A 399 -14.82 31.51 2.90
N VAL A 400 -13.82 32.39 2.77
CA VAL A 400 -13.11 32.56 1.49
C VAL A 400 -11.86 31.68 1.45
N ASP A 401 -10.94 31.82 2.39
CA ASP A 401 -9.63 31.16 2.29
C ASP A 401 -9.73 29.65 2.62
N CYS A 402 -10.38 29.28 3.73
CA CYS A 402 -10.48 27.88 4.14
C CYS A 402 -11.52 27.11 3.31
N MET A 403 -12.78 27.55 3.29
CA MET A 403 -13.85 26.77 2.65
C MET A 403 -13.65 26.61 1.13
N THR A 404 -13.05 27.57 0.44
CA THR A 404 -12.69 27.41 -0.98
C THR A 404 -11.62 26.32 -1.18
N LEU A 405 -10.58 26.28 -0.33
CA LEU A 405 -9.58 25.21 -0.39
C LEU A 405 -10.21 23.85 -0.10
N ARG A 406 -11.17 23.78 0.83
CA ARG A 406 -11.82 22.52 1.24
C ARG A 406 -12.78 21.95 0.20
N GLN A 407 -13.32 22.76 -0.72
CA GLN A 407 -14.01 22.25 -1.92
C GLN A 407 -13.06 21.46 -2.85
N SER A 408 -11.75 21.73 -2.69
CA SER A 408 -10.60 20.93 -3.12
C SER A 408 -10.63 19.43 -2.91
N MET A 409 -11.13 19.10 -1.72
CA MET A 409 -10.83 17.84 -1.06
C MET A 409 -11.75 16.78 -1.61
N ASP A 410 -11.14 15.70 -2.07
CA ASP A 410 -11.87 14.58 -2.62
C ASP A 410 -11.19 13.28 -2.23
N TYR A 411 -12.00 12.36 -1.69
CA TYR A 411 -11.58 11.03 -1.27
C TYR A 411 -12.25 10.02 -2.19
N HIS A 412 -11.60 9.77 -3.33
CA HIS A 412 -12.04 8.76 -4.28
C HIS A 412 -11.54 7.36 -3.88
N ALA A 413 -12.26 6.33 -4.34
CA ALA A 413 -11.81 4.96 -4.28
C ALA A 413 -10.61 4.75 -5.23
N TYR A 414 -9.45 4.41 -4.66
CA TYR A 414 -8.25 3.98 -5.37
C TYR A 414 -8.31 2.50 -5.74
#